data_AF-A0A0F8X8W0-F1
#
_entry.id   AF-A0A0F8X8W0-F1
#
_cell.length_a   1.000
_cell.length_b   1.000
_cell.length_c   1.000
_cell.angle_alpha   90.00
_cell.angle_beta   90.00
_cell.angle_gamma   90.00
#
_symmetry.space_group_name_H-M   'P 1'
#
loop_
_entity.id
_entity.type
_entity.pdbx_description
1 polymer ?
#
loop_
_entity_poly.entity_id
_entity_poly.type
_entity_poly.pdbx_seq_one_letter_code
_entity_poly.pdbx_strand_id
1 'polypeptide(L)'
;MVDYTCPYTGHKKMCSKLRDKCPKWIFFAGVDPNTGQQVMNYDCADRWQVRMMMEIAKEAREGAAATESFRNVMLELNKGTPPEVIEANALNRARITQDGS
;
A
#
# COMPACT_ATOMS: atom_id res chain seq x y z
N MET A 1 21.42 -15.01 11.69
CA MET A 1 19.99 -14.74 11.97
C MET A 1 19.94 -13.83 13.17
N VAL A 2 19.48 -12.58 13.01
CA VAL A 2 19.32 -11.67 14.14
C VAL A 2 18.13 -12.17 14.97
N ASP A 3 18.39 -12.55 16.22
CA ASP A 3 17.37 -13.08 17.11
C ASP A 3 16.75 -11.95 17.96
N TYR A 4 15.46 -12.07 18.25
CA TYR A 4 14.68 -11.03 18.91
C TYR A 4 13.75 -11.63 19.95
N THR A 5 13.46 -10.84 20.99
CA THR A 5 12.57 -11.26 22.06
C THR A 5 11.11 -11.28 21.60
N CYS A 6 10.33 -12.24 22.08
CA CYS A 6 8.95 -12.45 21.69
C CYS A 6 8.00 -11.60 22.54
N PRO A 7 7.25 -10.64 21.95
CA PRO A 7 6.29 -9.81 22.69
C PRO A 7 5.20 -10.64 23.39
N TYR A 8 4.76 -11.74 22.77
CA TYR A 8 3.75 -12.67 23.33
C TYR A 8 4.22 -13.41 24.59
N THR A 9 5.51 -13.38 24.89
CA THR A 9 6.06 -13.94 26.14
C THR A 9 6.44 -12.85 27.15
N GLY A 10 6.07 -11.60 26.90
CA GLY A 10 6.54 -10.44 27.66
C GLY A 10 8.06 -10.27 27.55
N HIS A 11 8.61 -10.52 26.36
CA HIS A 11 10.05 -10.46 26.08
C HIS A 11 10.94 -11.43 26.87
N LYS A 12 10.36 -12.45 27.53
CA LYS A 12 11.10 -13.44 28.33
C LYS A 12 11.80 -14.52 27.51
N LYS A 13 11.30 -14.80 26.30
CA LYS A 13 11.84 -15.82 25.39
C LYS A 13 12.17 -15.21 24.03
N MET A 14 13.10 -15.83 23.32
CA MET A 14 13.43 -15.46 21.95
C MET A 14 12.45 -16.11 20.96
N CYS A 15 12.09 -15.40 19.90
CA CYS A 15 11.15 -15.91 18.89
C CYS A 15 11.69 -17.17 18.18
N SER A 16 12.99 -17.22 17.92
CA SER A 16 13.65 -18.38 17.30
C SER A 16 13.42 -19.68 18.10
N LYS A 17 13.35 -19.58 19.43
CA LYS A 17 13.14 -20.72 20.36
C LYS A 17 11.68 -21.20 20.40
N LEU A 18 10.76 -20.40 19.85
CA LEU A 18 9.34 -20.72 19.81
C LEU A 18 8.90 -21.17 18.41
N ARG A 19 9.80 -21.18 17.43
CA ARG A 19 9.55 -21.50 16.01
C ARG A 19 8.55 -22.65 15.82
N ASP A 20 8.81 -23.81 16.42
CA ASP A 20 8.02 -25.03 16.16
C ASP A 20 6.61 -24.99 16.74
N LYS A 21 6.32 -24.02 17.61
CA LYS A 21 5.03 -23.87 18.30
C LYS A 21 4.35 -22.53 18.03
N CYS A 22 5.00 -21.64 17.26
CA CYS A 22 4.51 -20.30 16.99
C CYS A 22 3.77 -20.27 15.65
N PRO A 23 2.43 -20.05 15.63
CA PRO A 23 1.68 -20.00 14.37
C PRO A 23 2.06 -18.81 13.48
N LYS A 24 2.75 -17.81 14.04
CA LYS A 24 3.27 -16.65 13.32
C LYS A 24 4.64 -16.88 12.69
N TRP A 25 5.26 -18.03 12.93
CA TRP A 25 6.54 -18.37 12.34
C TRP A 25 6.31 -19.02 10.97
N ILE A 26 6.43 -18.23 9.92
CA ILE A 26 6.05 -18.61 8.54
C ILE A 26 7.21 -18.43 7.58
N PHE A 27 7.11 -19.04 6.40
CA PHE A 27 8.08 -18.88 5.34
C PHE A 27 7.83 -17.58 4.57
N PHE A 28 8.84 -16.72 4.49
CA PHE A 28 8.81 -15.51 3.67
C PHE A 28 9.57 -15.76 2.36
N ALA A 29 8.86 -15.57 1.26
CA ALA A 29 9.38 -15.64 -0.10
C ALA A 29 9.05 -14.33 -0.82
N GLY A 30 10.05 -13.65 -1.37
CA GLY A 30 9.84 -12.43 -2.15
C GLY A 30 11.06 -11.51 -2.17
N VAL A 31 10.84 -10.28 -2.59
CA VAL A 31 11.85 -9.23 -2.57
C VAL A 31 11.57 -8.30 -1.41
N ASP A 32 12.60 -8.05 -0.62
CA ASP A 32 12.59 -7.08 0.45
C ASP A 32 12.38 -5.65 -0.12
N PRO A 33 11.28 -4.96 0.22
CA PRO A 33 10.99 -3.65 -0.36
C PRO A 33 12.00 -2.56 0.02
N ASN A 34 12.70 -2.70 1.16
CA ASN A 34 13.63 -1.69 1.63
C ASN A 34 15.06 -1.90 1.12
N THR A 35 15.45 -3.14 0.79
CA THR A 35 16.84 -3.46 0.39
C THR A 35 16.96 -3.97 -1.04
N GLY A 36 15.84 -4.37 -1.66
CA GLY A 36 15.82 -5.03 -2.97
C GLY A 36 16.38 -6.46 -2.96
N GLN A 37 16.72 -7.01 -1.79
CA GLN A 37 17.30 -8.35 -1.69
C GLN A 37 16.20 -9.44 -1.73
N GLN A 38 16.53 -10.58 -2.33
CA GLN A 38 15.69 -11.77 -2.27
C GLN A 38 15.64 -12.33 -0.84
N VAL A 39 14.44 -12.68 -0.42
CA VAL A 39 14.11 -13.23 0.90
C VAL A 39 13.49 -14.60 0.67
N MET A 40 14.11 -15.63 1.25
CA MET A 40 13.68 -17.02 1.16
C MET A 40 13.98 -17.72 2.50
N ASN A 41 13.33 -17.28 3.58
CA ASN A 41 13.60 -17.79 4.92
C ASN A 41 12.36 -17.84 5.82
N TYR A 42 12.39 -18.73 6.80
CA TYR A 42 11.42 -18.71 7.89
C TYR A 42 11.73 -17.57 8.88
N ASP A 43 10.70 -16.86 9.31
CA ASP A 43 10.80 -15.77 10.29
C ASP A 43 9.44 -15.52 10.98
N CYS A 44 9.41 -14.67 12.01
CA CYS A 44 8.17 -14.24 12.64
C CYS A 44 7.45 -13.17 11.80
N ALA A 45 6.14 -13.34 11.64
CA ALA A 45 5.28 -12.40 10.91
C ALA A 45 5.31 -10.98 11.48
N ASP A 46 5.38 -10.81 12.80
CA ASP A 46 5.36 -9.48 13.42
C ASP A 46 6.61 -8.65 13.06
N ARG A 47 7.74 -9.32 12.81
CA ARG A 47 8.96 -8.65 12.36
C ARG A 47 8.80 -8.11 10.94
N TRP A 48 8.13 -8.87 10.08
CA TRP A 48 7.85 -8.46 8.70
C TRP A 48 6.75 -7.41 8.61
N GLN A 49 5.84 -7.38 9.58
CA GLN A 49 4.70 -6.48 9.58
C GLN A 49 5.11 -5.01 9.47
N VAL A 50 6.03 -4.53 10.32
CA VAL A 50 6.46 -3.12 10.29
C VAL A 50 7.10 -2.78 8.94
N ARG A 51 7.95 -3.67 8.42
CA ARG A 51 8.58 -3.49 7.10
C ARG A 51 7.54 -3.40 5.98
N MET A 52 6.59 -4.31 5.94
CA MET A 52 5.56 -4.33 4.89
C MET A 52 4.58 -3.15 5.02
N MET A 53 4.27 -2.72 6.24
CA MET A 53 3.44 -1.52 6.48
C MET A 53 4.09 -0.24 5.97
N MET A 54 5.43 -0.13 6.09
CA MET A 54 6.15 1.01 5.51
C MET A 54 6.02 1.06 3.98
N GLU A 55 6.05 -0.09 3.31
CA GLU A 55 5.86 -0.16 1.87
C GLU A 55 4.42 0.19 1.47
N ILE A 56 3.42 -0.35 2.18
CA ILE A 56 2.01 0.02 1.96
C ILE A 56 1.82 1.54 2.09
N ALA A 57 2.44 2.16 3.09
CA ALA A 57 2.36 3.60 3.28
C ALA A 57 3.06 4.40 2.16
N LYS A 58 4.15 3.87 1.60
CA LYS A 58 4.85 4.46 0.45
C LYS A 58 3.98 4.40 -0.81
N GLU A 59 3.49 3.22 -1.17
CA GLU A 59 2.59 3.01 -2.31
C GLU A 59 1.33 3.88 -2.21
N ALA A 60 0.76 4.02 -1.00
CA ALA A 60 -0.39 4.91 -0.78
C ALA A 60 -0.08 6.39 -1.07
N ARG A 61 1.11 6.88 -0.68
CA ARG A 61 1.54 8.26 -0.98
C ARG A 61 1.80 8.46 -2.47
N GLU A 62 2.40 7.47 -3.13
CA GLU A 62 2.66 7.51 -4.57
C GLU A 62 1.34 7.53 -5.36
N GLY A 63 0.35 6.73 -4.96
CA GLY A 63 -1.00 6.75 -5.54
C GLY A 63 -1.73 8.09 -5.34
N ALA A 64 -1.60 8.71 -4.16
CA ALA A 64 -2.15 10.03 -3.90
C ALA A 64 -1.49 11.09 -4.81
N ALA A 65 -0.15 11.10 -4.91
CA ALA A 65 0.58 12.01 -5.77
C ALA A 65 0.22 11.86 -7.25
N ALA A 66 0.00 10.62 -7.72
CA ALA A 66 -0.45 10.36 -9.09
C ALA A 66 -1.86 10.93 -9.34
N THR A 67 -2.76 10.80 -8.38
CA THR A 67 -4.12 11.36 -8.45
C THR A 67 -4.09 12.89 -8.49
N GLU A 68 -3.25 13.52 -7.66
CA GLU A 68 -3.06 14.97 -7.66
C GLU A 68 -2.46 15.47 -8.97
N SER A 69 -1.46 14.76 -9.51
CA SER A 69 -0.88 15.06 -10.83
C SER A 69 -1.94 14.99 -11.94
N PHE A 70 -2.77 13.95 -11.94
CA PHE A 70 -3.86 13.82 -12.90
C PHE A 70 -4.87 14.97 -12.77
N ARG A 71 -5.25 15.34 -11.55
CA ARG A 71 -6.11 16.51 -11.28
C ARG A 71 -5.50 17.78 -11.86
N ASN A 72 -4.20 18.02 -11.66
CA ASN A 72 -3.52 19.20 -12.16
C ASN A 72 -3.54 19.24 -13.70
N VAL A 73 -3.23 18.13 -14.37
CA VAL A 73 -3.30 18.03 -15.84
C VAL A 73 -4.72 18.32 -16.35
N MET A 74 -5.75 17.80 -15.69
CA MET A 74 -7.15 18.07 -16.06
C MET A 74 -7.53 19.54 -15.88
N LEU A 75 -7.05 20.21 -14.83
CA LEU A 75 -7.27 21.65 -14.63
C LEU A 75 -6.55 22.47 -15.71
N GLU A 76 -5.32 22.12 -16.04
CA GLU A 76 -4.54 22.74 -17.12
C GLU A 76 -5.25 22.65 -18.47
N LEU A 77 -5.77 21.47 -18.82
CA LEU A 77 -6.51 21.25 -20.07
C LEU A 77 -7.81 22.07 -20.15
N ASN A 78 -8.41 22.41 -19.01
CA ASN A 78 -9.66 23.16 -18.96
C ASN A 78 -9.47 24.65 -18.60
N LYS A 79 -8.23 25.16 -18.61
CA LYS A 79 -7.93 26.57 -18.33
C LYS A 79 -8.81 27.51 -19.16
N GLY A 80 -9.52 28.41 -18.48
CA GLY A 80 -10.46 29.37 -19.09
C GLY A 80 -11.92 28.91 -19.12
N THR A 81 -12.20 27.64 -18.77
CA THR A 81 -13.56 27.14 -18.61
C THR A 81 -13.93 27.14 -17.12
N PRO A 82 -15.00 27.83 -16.70
CA PRO A 82 -15.43 27.82 -15.30
C PRO A 82 -15.72 26.39 -14.81
N PRO A 83 -15.38 26.02 -13.56
CA PRO A 83 -15.62 24.68 -13.02
C PRO A 83 -17.07 24.21 -13.17
N GLU A 84 -18.02 25.14 -12.97
CA GLU A 84 -19.46 24.93 -13.11
C GLU A 84 -19.86 24.47 -14.52
N VAL A 85 -19.17 24.97 -15.56
CA VAL A 85 -19.42 24.58 -16.96
C VAL A 85 -18.84 23.20 -17.27
N ILE A 86 -17.70 22.85 -16.67
CA ILE A 86 -17.08 21.52 -16.82
C ILE A 86 -17.97 20.46 -16.16
N GLU A 87 -18.44 20.73 -14.94
CA GLU A 87 -19.35 19.84 -14.21
C GLU A 87 -20.71 19.69 -14.93
N ALA A 88 -21.29 20.80 -15.40
CA ALA A 88 -22.53 20.76 -16.18
C ALA A 88 -22.37 19.96 -17.49
N ASN A 89 -21.24 20.10 -18.18
CA ASN A 89 -20.94 19.32 -19.39
C ASN A 89 -20.74 17.83 -19.10
N ALA A 90 -20.13 17.47 -17.97
CA ALA A 90 -19.98 16.08 -17.54
C ALA A 90 -21.35 15.43 -17.23
N LEU A 91 -22.22 16.13 -16.52
CA LEU A 91 -23.59 15.68 -16.21
C LEU A 91 -24.47 15.55 -17.46
N ASN A 92 -24.38 16.53 -18.38
CA ASN A 92 -25.12 16.48 -19.64
C ASN A 92 -24.66 15.33 -20.54
N ARG A 93 -23.34 15.05 -20.61
CA ARG A 93 -22.83 13.88 -21.35
C ARG A 93 -23.31 12.56 -20.76
N ALA A 94 -23.34 12.43 -19.43
CA ALA A 94 -23.84 11.23 -18.76
C ALA A 94 -25.34 10.99 -19.01
N ARG A 95 -26.15 12.05 -19.11
CA ARG A 95 -27.57 11.95 -19.48
C ARG A 95 -27.79 11.51 -20.92
N ILE A 96 -27.05 12.09 -21.87
CA ILE A 96 -27.17 11.73 -23.30
C ILE A 96 -26.82 10.25 -23.54
N THR A 97 -25.89 9.69 -22.77
CA THR A 97 -25.56 8.25 -22.84
C THR A 97 -26.62 7.32 -22.23
N GLN A 98 -27.52 7.83 -21.38
CA GLN A 98 -28.61 7.05 -20.77
C GLN A 98 -29.90 7.07 -21.59
N ASP A 99 -30.16 8.15 -22.34
CA ASP A 99 -31.34 8.26 -23.21
C ASP A 99 -31.16 7.56 -24.58
N GLY A 100 -29.97 6.99 -24.83
CA GLY A 100 -29.60 6.30 -26.08
C GLY A 100 -29.63 4.76 -26.01
N SER A 101 -30.18 4.16 -24.95
CA SER A 101 -30.31 2.70 -24.76
C SER A 101 -31.76 2.27 -24.59
#